data_AF-A0A846WY30-F1
#
_entry.id   AF-A0A846WY30-F1
#
_cell.length_a   1.000
_cell.length_b   1.000
_cell.length_c   1.000
_cell.angle_alpha   90.00
_cell.angle_beta   90.00
_cell.angle_gamma   90.00
#
_symmetry.space_group_name_H-M   'P 1'
#
loop_
_entity.id
_entity.type
_entity.pdbx_description
1 polymer ?
#
loop_
_entity_poly.entity_id
_entity_poly.type
_entity_poly.pdbx_seq_one_letter_code
_entity_poly.pdbx_strand_id
1 'polypeptide(L)'
;MTAAPNPAPLTLEDWFALGEDESLRRAELCRGVLEVSPSPRLKHTRAIRRLANAIEAQLPGDFEVYDETDVIVHHRPATAEVLKLVDGRYEGPTVTDRIRTEVPVALDIDLTALDHP
;
A
#
# COMPACT_ATOMS: atom_id res chain seq x y z
N MET A 1 16.82 22.00 -19.89
CA MET A 1 15.86 21.10 -19.23
C MET A 1 14.51 21.77 -19.29
N THR A 2 13.61 21.28 -20.14
CA THR A 2 12.22 21.74 -20.20
C THR A 2 11.42 20.75 -19.36
N ALA A 3 10.88 21.19 -18.22
CA ALA A 3 9.96 20.38 -17.45
C ALA A 3 8.65 20.29 -18.26
N ALA A 4 8.29 19.09 -18.69
CA ALA A 4 6.94 18.82 -19.16
C ALA A 4 5.95 19.08 -18.00
N PRO A 5 4.71 19.51 -18.28
CA PRO A 5 3.67 19.56 -17.26
C PRO A 5 3.57 18.18 -16.62
N ASN A 6 3.48 18.14 -15.29
CA ASN A 6 3.38 16.89 -14.54
C ASN A 6 2.13 16.14 -15.06
N PRO A 7 2.25 14.94 -15.66
CA PRO A 7 1.09 14.21 -16.15
C PRO A 7 0.12 13.97 -14.98
N ALA A 8 -1.18 13.97 -15.28
CA ALA A 8 -2.18 13.60 -14.29
C ALA A 8 -1.85 12.21 -13.70
N PRO A 9 -2.10 11.97 -12.40
CA PRO A 9 -1.91 10.65 -11.81
C PRO A 9 -2.76 9.61 -12.54
N LEU A 10 -2.20 8.43 -12.76
CA LEU A 10 -2.88 7.33 -13.44
C LEU A 10 -3.94 6.69 -12.53
N THR A 11 -5.08 6.37 -13.10
CA THR A 11 -6.08 5.54 -12.43
C THR A 11 -5.79 4.06 -12.63
N LEU A 12 -6.52 3.21 -11.89
CA LEU A 12 -6.47 1.76 -12.10
C LEU A 12 -7.04 1.36 -13.48
N GLU A 13 -7.99 2.13 -14.02
CA GLU A 13 -8.49 1.93 -15.38
C GLU A 13 -7.41 2.26 -16.42
N ASP A 14 -6.69 3.36 -16.23
CA ASP A 14 -5.54 3.71 -17.08
C ASP A 14 -4.46 2.62 -17.04
N TRP A 15 -4.18 2.06 -15.86
CA TRP A 15 -3.26 0.93 -15.70
C TRP A 15 -3.69 -0.28 -16.53
N PHE A 16 -4.95 -0.70 -16.43
CA PHE A 16 -5.45 -1.82 -17.23
C PHE A 16 -5.42 -1.54 -18.73
N ALA A 17 -5.58 -0.28 -19.15
CA ALA A 17 -5.50 0.13 -20.53
C ALA A 17 -4.06 0.07 -21.11
N LEU A 18 -3.02 0.02 -20.27
CA LEU A 18 -1.62 -0.13 -20.72
C LEU A 18 -1.36 -1.51 -21.35
N GLY A 19 -2.10 -2.53 -20.93
CA GLY A 19 -1.92 -3.91 -21.39
C GLY A 19 -0.58 -4.53 -20.99
N GLU A 20 -0.19 -5.63 -21.65
CA GLU A 20 1.02 -6.39 -21.35
C GLU A 20 2.26 -5.83 -22.06
N ASP A 21 2.62 -4.57 -21.80
CA ASP A 21 3.89 -4.01 -22.30
C ASP A 21 5.07 -4.61 -21.51
N GLU A 22 5.98 -5.28 -22.22
CA GLU A 22 7.17 -5.93 -21.63
C GLU A 22 8.09 -4.92 -20.89
N SER A 23 8.07 -3.65 -21.27
CA SER A 23 8.81 -2.59 -20.58
C SER A 23 8.22 -2.21 -19.21
N LEU A 24 6.95 -2.58 -18.96
CA LEU A 24 6.20 -2.32 -17.73
C LEU A 24 6.00 -3.55 -16.86
N ARG A 25 6.59 -4.71 -17.22
CA ARG A 25 6.40 -6.00 -16.54
C ARG A 25 6.72 -6.07 -15.05
N ARG A 26 7.35 -5.03 -14.49
CA ARG A 26 7.65 -4.88 -13.06
C ARG A 26 7.34 -3.45 -12.57
N ALA A 27 6.41 -2.80 -13.24
CA ALA A 27 5.83 -1.55 -12.80
C ALA A 27 4.72 -1.84 -11.79
N GLU A 28 4.60 -0.99 -10.78
CA GLU A 28 3.51 -1.01 -9.82
C GLU A 28 2.81 0.36 -9.90
N LEU A 29 1.47 0.36 -9.90
CA LEU A 29 0.69 1.60 -9.77
C LEU A 29 0.60 1.99 -8.29
N CYS A 30 1.44 2.93 -7.87
CA CYS A 30 1.53 3.42 -6.50
C CYS A 30 1.01 4.86 -6.42
N ARG A 31 -0.23 5.05 -5.89
CA ARG A 31 -0.84 6.39 -5.69
C ARG A 31 -0.80 7.24 -6.98
N GLY A 32 -1.21 6.62 -8.08
CA GLY A 32 -1.24 7.24 -9.40
C GLY A 32 0.11 7.38 -10.12
N VAL A 33 1.18 6.80 -9.59
CA VAL A 33 2.53 6.83 -10.18
C VAL A 33 2.98 5.42 -10.54
N LEU A 34 3.60 5.26 -11.71
CA LEU A 34 4.26 4.00 -12.07
C LEU A 34 5.65 3.92 -11.43
N GLU A 35 5.83 2.98 -10.51
CA GLU A 35 7.12 2.67 -9.90
C GLU A 35 7.66 1.38 -10.51
N VAL A 36 8.83 1.44 -11.15
CA VAL A 36 9.44 0.25 -11.79
C VAL A 36 10.52 -0.33 -10.90
N SER A 37 10.32 -1.59 -10.50
CA SER A 37 11.31 -2.33 -9.72
C SER A 37 12.50 -2.78 -10.60
N PRO A 38 13.75 -2.56 -10.13
CA PRO A 38 14.92 -3.03 -10.85
C PRO A 38 14.95 -4.56 -10.92
N SER A 39 15.64 -5.11 -11.91
CA SER A 39 15.77 -6.57 -12.04
C SER A 39 16.45 -7.15 -10.80
N PRO A 40 15.90 -8.24 -10.20
CA PRO A 40 16.45 -8.82 -8.99
C PRO A 40 17.84 -9.42 -9.23
N ARG A 41 18.70 -9.33 -8.21
CA ARG A 41 20.01 -10.00 -8.22
C ARG A 41 19.84 -11.48 -7.86
N LEU A 42 20.76 -12.35 -8.29
CA LEU A 42 20.71 -13.79 -8.01
C LEU A 42 20.51 -14.15 -6.52
N LYS A 43 21.08 -13.37 -5.59
CA LYS A 43 20.87 -13.56 -4.15
C LYS A 43 19.40 -13.36 -3.73
N HIS A 44 18.73 -12.37 -4.32
CA HIS A 44 17.31 -12.08 -4.09
C HIS A 44 16.43 -13.22 -4.62
N THR A 45 16.62 -13.62 -5.87
CA THR A 45 15.90 -14.75 -6.48
C THR A 45 16.06 -16.04 -5.69
N ARG A 46 17.27 -16.31 -5.18
CA ARG A 46 17.51 -17.49 -4.33
C ARG A 46 16.75 -17.42 -2.99
N ALA A 47 16.63 -16.22 -2.42
CA ALA A 47 15.90 -16.02 -1.17
C ALA A 47 14.40 -16.23 -1.39
N ILE A 48 13.81 -15.59 -2.42
CA ILE A 48 12.40 -15.77 -2.79
C ILE A 48 12.07 -17.24 -2.98
N ARG A 49 12.83 -17.96 -3.82
CA ARG A 49 12.56 -19.38 -4.08
C ARG A 49 12.59 -20.24 -2.81
N ARG A 50 13.53 -19.98 -1.89
CA ARG A 50 13.61 -20.73 -0.63
C ARG A 50 12.43 -20.43 0.28
N LEU A 51 11.99 -19.17 0.30
CA LEU A 51 10.85 -18.73 1.08
C LEU A 51 9.54 -19.33 0.53
N ALA A 52 9.31 -19.21 -0.78
CA ALA A 52 8.12 -19.77 -1.43
C ALA A 52 7.97 -21.26 -1.12
N ASN A 53 9.03 -22.06 -1.31
CA ASN A 53 9.01 -23.48 -0.98
C ASN A 53 8.69 -23.78 0.49
N ALA A 54 9.18 -22.94 1.41
CA ALA A 54 8.94 -23.12 2.83
C ALA A 54 7.50 -22.78 3.23
N ILE A 55 6.89 -21.79 2.56
CA ILE A 55 5.48 -21.43 2.74
C ILE A 55 4.60 -22.54 2.14
N GLU A 56 4.86 -22.94 0.90
CA GLU A 56 4.11 -23.98 0.19
C GLU A 56 3.99 -25.27 1.01
N ALA A 57 5.09 -25.70 1.64
CA ALA A 57 5.10 -26.90 2.47
C ALA A 57 4.22 -26.82 3.75
N GLN A 58 3.77 -25.63 4.12
CA GLN A 58 2.98 -25.36 5.33
C GLN A 58 1.56 -24.86 5.01
N LEU A 59 1.21 -24.67 3.74
CA LEU A 59 -0.09 -24.14 3.38
C LEU A 59 -1.21 -25.16 3.60
N PRO A 60 -2.39 -24.71 4.07
CA PRO A 60 -3.61 -25.50 3.95
C PRO A 60 -3.94 -25.75 2.46
N GLY A 61 -4.63 -26.85 2.15
CA GLY A 61 -4.88 -27.28 0.76
C GLY A 61 -5.73 -26.33 -0.10
N ASP A 62 -6.27 -25.26 0.48
CA ASP A 62 -7.08 -24.25 -0.20
C ASP A 62 -6.27 -23.00 -0.60
N PHE A 63 -4.94 -23.03 -0.39
CA PHE A 63 -4.05 -21.90 -0.67
C PHE A 63 -2.88 -22.31 -1.58
N GLU A 64 -2.40 -21.34 -2.36
CA GLU A 64 -1.26 -21.50 -3.29
C GLU A 64 -0.26 -20.35 -3.07
N VAL A 65 1.04 -20.57 -3.32
CA VAL A 65 2.05 -19.52 -3.32
C VAL A 65 2.43 -19.11 -4.74
N TYR A 66 2.35 -17.82 -5.02
CA TYR A 66 2.91 -17.20 -6.23
C TYR A 66 3.86 -16.06 -5.86
N ASP A 67 4.95 -15.93 -6.61
CA ASP A 67 5.78 -14.73 -6.67
C ASP A 67 5.53 -13.98 -7.99
N GLU A 68 5.90 -12.69 -8.03
CA GLU A 68 5.82 -11.84 -9.23
C GLU A 68 4.42 -11.80 -9.90
N THR A 69 3.36 -11.67 -9.09
CA THR A 69 1.97 -11.55 -9.58
C THR A 69 1.34 -10.20 -9.19
N ASP A 70 0.49 -9.66 -10.07
CA ASP A 70 -0.20 -8.40 -9.84
C ASP A 70 -1.31 -8.57 -8.80
N VAL A 71 -1.32 -7.68 -7.81
CA VAL A 71 -2.35 -7.66 -6.76
C VAL A 71 -2.92 -6.25 -6.62
N ILE A 72 -4.25 -6.14 -6.61
CA ILE A 72 -4.91 -4.89 -6.26
C ILE A 72 -4.95 -4.82 -4.74
N VAL A 73 -4.04 -4.02 -4.17
CA VAL A 73 -4.09 -3.71 -2.74
C VAL A 73 -5.04 -2.53 -2.56
N HIS A 74 -6.25 -2.80 -2.07
CA HIS A 74 -7.20 -1.75 -1.78
C HIS A 74 -6.75 -0.90 -0.59
N HIS A 75 -6.91 0.42 -0.73
CA HIS A 75 -6.79 1.37 0.35
C HIS A 75 -7.82 1.00 1.44
N ARG A 76 -7.35 0.62 2.63
CA ARG A 76 -8.20 0.58 3.81
C ARG A 76 -8.37 2.01 4.30
N PRO A 77 -9.56 2.44 4.76
CA PRO A 77 -9.75 3.80 5.26
C PRO A 77 -8.61 4.20 6.20
N ALA A 78 -8.12 5.42 6.08
CA ALA A 78 -7.11 5.95 6.97
C ALA A 78 -7.59 5.78 8.42
N THR A 79 -6.74 5.18 9.25
CA THR A 79 -7.08 4.90 10.65
C THR A 79 -6.15 5.65 11.58
N ALA A 80 -6.69 6.06 12.73
CA ALA A 80 -5.91 6.65 13.80
C ALA A 80 -6.34 6.07 15.15
N GLU A 81 -5.38 5.86 16.04
CA GLU A 81 -5.65 5.52 17.44
C GLU A 81 -5.67 6.81 18.27
N VAL A 82 -6.84 7.14 18.83
CA VAL A 82 -7.01 8.34 19.66
C VAL A 82 -6.76 7.98 21.12
N LEU A 83 -5.49 7.89 21.49
CA LEU A 83 -5.06 7.40 22.78
C LEU A 83 -5.01 8.50 23.85
N LYS A 84 -5.43 8.16 25.07
CA LYS A 84 -5.27 8.95 26.29
C LYS A 84 -4.42 8.19 27.29
N LEU A 85 -3.58 8.89 28.04
CA LEU A 85 -2.83 8.31 29.15
C LEU A 85 -3.72 8.29 30.40
N VAL A 86 -4.08 7.10 30.89
CA VAL A 86 -4.87 6.87 32.11
C VAL A 86 -4.09 5.91 32.99
N ASP A 87 -3.80 6.30 34.24
CA ASP A 87 -3.09 5.47 35.23
C ASP A 87 -1.80 4.79 34.70
N GLY A 88 -1.06 5.50 33.85
CA GLY A 88 0.21 5.00 33.29
C GLY A 88 0.07 4.09 32.07
N ARG A 89 -1.14 3.89 31.51
CA ARG A 89 -1.35 3.17 30.24
C ARG A 89 -2.09 4.01 29.21
N TYR A 90 -1.82 3.76 27.93
CA TYR A 90 -2.58 4.36 26.84
C TYR A 90 -3.86 3.57 26.58
N GLU A 91 -4.99 4.27 26.56
CA GLU A 91 -6.31 3.73 26.24
C GLU A 91 -7.00 4.61 25.20
N GLY A 92 -7.67 4.00 24.22
CA GLY A 92 -8.44 4.77 23.26
C GLY A 92 -9.03 3.95 22.11
N PRO A 93 -9.96 4.54 21.36
CA PRO A 93 -10.53 3.91 20.17
C PRO A 93 -9.63 4.08 18.95
N THR A 94 -9.77 3.15 17.99
CA THR A 94 -9.39 3.38 16.60
C THR A 94 -10.55 4.09 15.88
N VAL A 95 -10.25 5.15 15.13
CA VAL A 95 -11.22 5.92 14.33
C VAL A 95 -10.78 5.96 12.88
N THR A 96 -11.74 6.11 11.96
CA THR A 96 -11.49 6.07 10.50
C THR A 96 -12.04 7.27 9.75
N ASP A 97 -12.69 8.20 10.45
CA ASP A 97 -13.42 9.32 9.86
C ASP A 97 -12.84 10.67 10.28
N ARG A 98 -13.00 11.07 11.54
CA ARG A 98 -12.65 12.40 12.01
C ARG A 98 -12.23 12.37 13.47
N ILE A 99 -11.12 13.02 13.77
CA ILE A 99 -10.66 13.23 15.15
C ILE A 99 -10.95 14.67 15.51
N ARG A 100 -11.77 14.89 16.56
CA ARG A 100 -11.99 16.22 17.10
C ARG A 100 -11.68 16.26 18.59
N THR A 101 -10.86 17.20 19.02
CA THR A 101 -10.68 17.56 20.42
C THR A 101 -10.61 19.09 20.56
N GLU A 102 -11.07 19.61 21.68
CA GLU A 102 -10.98 21.04 22.02
C GLU A 102 -9.99 21.29 23.18
N VAL A 103 -9.50 20.23 23.82
CA VAL A 103 -8.65 20.27 25.02
C VAL A 103 -7.53 19.23 24.90
N PRO A 104 -6.27 19.56 25.25
CA PRO A 104 -5.79 20.88 25.67
C PRO A 104 -5.71 21.91 24.52
N VAL A 105 -5.90 21.47 23.28
CA VAL A 105 -5.88 22.31 22.08
C VAL A 105 -7.01 21.88 21.15
N ALA A 106 -7.60 22.85 20.46
CA ALA A 106 -8.53 22.60 19.37
C ALA A 106 -7.80 21.93 18.20
N LEU A 107 -8.18 20.70 17.88
CA LEU A 107 -7.67 19.89 16.78
C LEU A 107 -8.84 19.22 16.10
N ASP A 108 -8.91 19.35 14.78
CA ASP A 108 -9.92 18.73 13.93
C ASP A 108 -9.21 18.11 12.72
N ILE A 109 -9.13 16.78 12.68
CA ILE A 109 -8.45 16.01 11.65
C ILE A 109 -9.51 15.21 10.91
N ASP A 110 -9.67 15.49 9.61
CA ASP A 110 -10.47 14.69 8.69
C ASP A 110 -9.60 13.58 8.09
N LEU A 111 -9.83 12.34 8.51
CA LEU A 111 -9.11 11.17 8.00
C LEU A 111 -9.61 10.75 6.63
N THR A 112 -10.86 11.07 6.26
CA THR A 112 -11.38 10.75 4.92
C THR A 112 -10.67 11.54 3.82
N ALA A 113 -10.12 12.70 4.16
CA ALA A 113 -9.26 13.48 3.26
C ALA A 113 -7.92 12.79 2.96
N LEU A 114 -7.56 11.73 3.69
CA LEU A 114 -6.37 10.90 3.42
C LEU A 114 -6.70 9.70 2.51
N ASP A 115 -7.98 9.42 2.26
CA ASP A 115 -8.45 8.32 1.41
C ASP A 115 -8.53 8.70 -0.08
N HIS A 116 -7.94 9.84 -0.49
CA HIS A 116 -7.93 10.27 -1.88
C HIS A 116 -6.90 9.47 -2.72
N PRO A 117 -7.28 9.05 -3.95
CA PRO A 117 -6.44 8.28 -4.86
C PRO A 117 -5.21 9.04 -5.39
#